data_AF-A0A2E9A2D8-F1
#
_entry.id   AF-A0A2E9A2D8-F1
#
_cell.length_a   1.000
_cell.length_b   1.000
_cell.length_c   1.000
_cell.angle_alpha   90.00
_cell.angle_beta   90.00
_cell.angle_gamma   90.00
#
_symmetry.space_group_name_H-M   'P 1'
#
loop_
_entity.id
_entity.type
_entity.pdbx_description
1 polymer ?
#
loop_
_entity_poly.entity_id
_entity_poly.type
_entity_poly.pdbx_seq_one_letter_code
_entity_poly.pdbx_strand_id
1 'polypeptide(L)'
;MSAAAITTVKMSSFVFVILIGASMFSLVFRGFEGDDMISNFLTNLPGGEYGALLVVMITIFLLGFFLDYIEIIFVIIPLVGPGLIANGADPLWLGILISLNLQTSFLTPPFGFSLFFLRGVAPKEVRTANIYRGVIPFIFIQVIAIFLVFIFPSIATWLPRLIN
;
A
#
# COMPACT_ATOMS: atom_id res chain seq x y z
N MET A 1 22.30 14.67 -24.10
CA MET A 1 21.36 14.50 -22.97
C MET A 1 22.17 14.13 -21.73
N SER A 2 21.97 14.80 -20.60
CA SER A 2 22.71 14.49 -19.38
C SER A 2 22.40 13.07 -18.91
N ALA A 3 23.37 12.38 -18.31
CA ALA A 3 23.18 11.02 -17.79
C ALA A 3 21.99 10.94 -16.81
N ALA A 4 21.75 12.02 -16.04
CA ALA A 4 20.59 12.17 -15.18
C ALA A 4 19.26 12.09 -15.95
N ALA A 5 19.13 12.78 -17.10
CA ALA A 5 17.90 12.76 -17.89
C ALA A 5 17.57 11.36 -18.42
N ILE A 6 18.59 10.58 -18.83
CA ILE A 6 18.40 9.21 -19.31
C ILE A 6 17.94 8.29 -18.17
N THR A 7 18.51 8.41 -16.97
CA THR A 7 18.09 7.63 -15.81
C THR A 7 16.66 7.95 -15.40
N THR A 8 16.28 9.23 -15.38
CA THR A 8 14.90 9.65 -15.10
C THR A 8 13.92 9.07 -16.11
N VAL A 9 14.23 9.14 -17.42
CA VAL A 9 13.38 8.56 -18.47
C VAL A 9 13.21 7.05 -18.27
N LYS A 10 14.28 6.31 -17.97
CA LYS A 10 14.21 4.86 -17.75
C LYS A 10 13.29 4.49 -16.58
N MET A 11 13.41 5.17 -15.44
CA MET A 11 12.55 4.92 -14.27
C MET A 11 11.08 5.22 -14.61
N SER A 12 10.80 6.36 -15.25
CA SER A 12 9.46 6.70 -15.69
C SER A 12 8.90 5.66 -16.68
N SER A 13 9.70 5.19 -17.64
CA SER A 13 9.30 4.15 -18.59
C SER A 13 8.91 2.84 -17.90
N PHE A 14 9.65 2.41 -16.87
CA PHE A 14 9.28 1.24 -16.07
C PHE A 14 7.89 1.40 -15.44
N VAL A 15 7.63 2.57 -14.82
CA VAL A 15 6.33 2.88 -14.21
C VAL A 15 5.21 2.86 -15.26
N PHE A 16 5.42 3.47 -16.43
CA PHE A 16 4.42 3.46 -17.50
C PHE A 16 4.14 2.06 -18.05
N VAL A 17 5.14 1.19 -18.16
CA VAL A 17 4.94 -0.20 -18.60
C VAL A 17 4.09 -0.97 -17.59
N ILE A 18 4.36 -0.83 -16.28
CA ILE A 18 3.56 -1.42 -15.22
C ILE A 18 2.13 -0.90 -15.28
N LEU A 19 1.94 0.41 -15.45
CA LEU A 19 0.62 1.04 -15.58
C LEU A 19 -0.19 0.45 -16.74
N ILE A 20 0.43 0.31 -17.92
CA ILE A 20 -0.23 -0.26 -19.11
C ILE A 20 -0.60 -1.71 -18.85
N GLY A 21 0.34 -2.52 -18.35
CA GLY A 21 0.09 -3.93 -18.03
C GLY A 21 -1.01 -4.12 -16.99
N ALA A 22 -1.01 -3.31 -15.93
CA ALA A 22 -2.02 -3.33 -14.89
C ALA A 22 -3.40 -2.90 -15.40
N SER A 23 -3.45 -1.90 -16.28
CA SER A 23 -4.70 -1.43 -16.91
C SER A 23 -5.27 -2.52 -17.82
N MET A 24 -4.44 -3.19 -18.61
CA MET A 24 -4.85 -4.33 -19.44
C MET A 24 -5.34 -5.49 -18.59
N PHE A 25 -4.60 -5.85 -17.53
CA PHE A 25 -4.99 -6.90 -16.59
C PHE A 25 -6.33 -6.57 -15.93
N SER A 26 -6.50 -5.36 -15.38
CA SER A 26 -7.75 -4.93 -14.74
C SER A 26 -8.94 -4.93 -15.72
N LEU A 27 -8.72 -4.60 -16.99
CA LEU A 27 -9.76 -4.62 -18.02
C LEU A 27 -10.15 -6.05 -18.37
N VAL A 28 -9.18 -6.93 -18.63
CA VAL A 28 -9.42 -8.34 -18.94
C VAL A 28 -10.07 -9.05 -17.74
N PHE A 29 -9.55 -8.84 -16.53
CA PHE A 29 -10.06 -9.43 -15.31
C PHE A 29 -11.53 -9.05 -15.06
N ARG A 30 -11.89 -7.77 -15.22
CA ARG A 30 -13.30 -7.34 -15.19
C ARG A 30 -14.12 -7.91 -16.34
N GLY A 31 -13.54 -8.06 -17.52
CA GLY A 31 -14.18 -8.74 -18.65
C GLY A 31 -14.51 -10.21 -18.39
N PHE A 32 -13.82 -10.85 -17.43
CA PHE A 32 -14.10 -12.19 -16.94
C PHE A 32 -14.89 -12.20 -15.62
N GLU A 33 -15.58 -11.11 -15.26
CA GLU A 33 -16.36 -10.98 -14.02
C GLU A 33 -15.52 -11.20 -12.75
N GLY A 34 -14.22 -10.89 -12.83
CA GLY A 34 -13.31 -11.06 -11.71
C GLY A 34 -13.62 -10.11 -10.55
N ASP A 35 -14.23 -8.95 -10.82
CA ASP A 35 -14.76 -8.02 -9.82
C ASP A 35 -15.87 -8.66 -8.98
N ASP A 36 -16.77 -9.42 -9.60
CA ASP A 36 -17.76 -10.23 -8.87
C ASP A 36 -17.09 -11.35 -8.08
N MET A 37 -16.04 -11.99 -8.62
CA MET A 37 -15.27 -13.00 -7.88
C MET A 37 -14.63 -12.43 -6.61
N ILE A 38 -13.99 -11.26 -6.70
CA ILE A 38 -13.38 -10.55 -5.57
C ILE A 38 -14.48 -10.10 -4.58
N SER A 39 -15.56 -9.51 -5.07
CA SER A 39 -16.68 -9.06 -4.24
C SER A 39 -17.31 -10.21 -3.46
N ASN A 40 -17.56 -11.34 -4.12
CA ASN A 40 -18.06 -12.57 -3.49
C ASN A 40 -17.05 -13.14 -2.49
N PHE A 41 -15.76 -13.12 -2.80
CA PHE A 41 -14.73 -13.55 -1.85
C PHE A 41 -14.74 -12.67 -0.58
N LEU A 42 -14.81 -11.35 -0.74
CA LEU A 42 -14.80 -10.40 0.36
C LEU A 42 -16.09 -10.45 1.21
N THR A 43 -17.25 -10.61 0.58
CA THR A 43 -18.55 -10.71 1.28
C THR A 43 -18.70 -12.01 2.06
N ASN A 44 -18.07 -13.10 1.61
CA ASN A 44 -18.07 -14.38 2.31
C ASN A 44 -17.08 -14.43 3.50
N LEU A 45 -16.26 -13.40 3.69
CA LEU A 45 -15.37 -13.34 4.86
C LEU A 45 -16.13 -12.99 6.14
N PRO A 46 -15.80 -13.64 7.26
CA PRO A 46 -16.38 -13.29 8.56
C PRO A 46 -15.91 -11.88 8.97
N GLY A 47 -16.84 -11.07 9.50
CA GLY A 47 -16.56 -9.71 9.99
C GLY A 47 -16.99 -8.56 9.07
N GLY A 48 -17.69 -8.86 7.96
CA GLY A 48 -18.25 -7.85 7.06
C GLY A 48 -17.20 -6.93 6.45
N GLU A 49 -17.54 -5.65 6.26
CA GLU A 49 -16.66 -4.63 5.68
C GLU A 49 -15.30 -4.54 6.41
N TYR A 50 -15.31 -4.49 7.74
CA TYR A 50 -14.10 -4.38 8.56
C TYR A 50 -13.22 -5.64 8.47
N GLY A 51 -13.84 -6.82 8.41
CA GLY A 51 -13.13 -8.09 8.23
C GLY A 51 -12.45 -8.17 6.86
N ALA A 52 -13.20 -7.85 5.80
CA ALA A 52 -12.70 -7.79 4.44
C ALA A 52 -11.53 -6.79 4.30
N LEU A 53 -11.68 -5.60 4.87
CA LEU A 53 -10.64 -4.57 4.89
C LEU A 53 -9.38 -5.04 5.62
N LEU A 54 -9.53 -5.69 6.78
CA LEU A 54 -8.40 -6.19 7.55
C LEU A 54 -7.62 -7.28 6.79
N VAL A 55 -8.32 -8.18 6.10
CA VAL A 55 -7.68 -9.19 5.23
C VAL A 55 -6.92 -8.53 4.08
N VAL A 56 -7.50 -7.52 3.43
CA VAL A 56 -6.82 -6.76 2.38
C VAL A 56 -5.61 -6.00 2.93
N MET A 57 -5.71 -5.40 4.11
CA MET A 57 -4.59 -4.74 4.79
C MET A 57 -3.43 -5.70 5.04
N ILE A 58 -3.71 -6.87 5.60
CA ILE A 58 -2.66 -7.89 5.84
C ILE A 58 -2.05 -8.35 4.53
N THR A 59 -2.87 -8.59 3.50
CA THR A 59 -2.41 -9.03 2.19
C THR A 59 -1.48 -8.00 1.55
N ILE A 60 -1.88 -6.72 1.53
CA ILE A 60 -1.06 -5.62 1.00
C ILE A 60 0.23 -5.45 1.81
N PHE A 61 0.15 -5.56 3.14
CA PHE A 61 1.32 -5.45 4.00
C PHE A 61 2.37 -6.52 3.69
N LEU A 62 1.94 -7.77 3.50
CA LEU A 62 2.81 -8.90 3.13
C LEU A 62 3.34 -8.78 1.70
N LEU A 63 2.50 -8.35 0.75
CA LEU A 63 2.93 -8.10 -0.62
C LEU A 63 3.97 -6.98 -0.70
N GLY A 64 3.88 -5.97 0.18
CA GLY A 64 4.85 -4.87 0.27
C GLY A 64 6.26 -5.29 0.69
N PHE A 65 6.46 -6.53 1.15
CA PHE A 65 7.81 -7.07 1.36
C PHE A 65 8.49 -7.49 0.06
N PHE A 66 7.73 -7.75 -1.01
CA PHE A 66 8.25 -8.24 -2.28
C PHE A 66 8.08 -7.24 -3.42
N LEU A 67 6.98 -6.49 -3.42
CA LEU A 67 6.58 -5.55 -4.47
C LEU A 67 6.81 -4.11 -4.04
N ASP A 68 7.10 -3.24 -5.01
CA ASP A 68 7.19 -1.79 -4.78
C ASP A 68 5.78 -1.18 -4.56
N TYR A 69 5.69 -0.04 -3.86
CA TYR A 69 4.43 0.65 -3.61
C TYR A 69 3.75 1.06 -4.92
N ILE A 70 4.53 1.39 -5.95
CA ILE A 70 4.03 1.70 -7.30
C ILE A 70 3.29 0.50 -7.89
N GLU A 71 3.87 -0.70 -7.79
CA GLU A 71 3.28 -1.94 -8.33
C GLU A 71 1.98 -2.27 -7.59
N ILE A 72 1.96 -2.14 -6.27
CA ILE A 72 0.76 -2.40 -5.48
C ILE A 72 -0.35 -1.40 -5.83
N ILE A 73 -0.02 -0.11 -5.93
CA ILE A 73 -0.99 0.94 -6.26
C ILE A 73 -1.60 0.74 -7.64
N PHE A 74 -0.80 0.34 -8.63
CA PHE A 74 -1.30 0.21 -9.99
C PHE A 74 -1.91 -1.15 -10.30
N VAL A 75 -1.47 -2.23 -9.65
CA VAL A 75 -1.95 -3.59 -9.95
C VAL A 75 -3.00 -4.05 -8.92
N ILE A 76 -2.69 -3.96 -7.64
CA ILE A 76 -3.49 -4.59 -6.58
C ILE A 76 -4.67 -3.71 -6.19
N ILE A 77 -4.48 -2.40 -6.02
CA ILE A 77 -5.57 -1.51 -5.59
C ILE A 77 -6.73 -1.50 -6.61
N PRO A 78 -6.52 -1.42 -7.94
CA PRO A 78 -7.63 -1.48 -8.89
C PRO A 78 -8.34 -2.83 -8.92
N LEU A 79 -7.69 -3.89 -8.42
CA LEU A 79 -8.25 -5.22 -8.30
C LEU A 79 -9.17 -5.35 -7.07
N VAL A 80 -8.71 -4.91 -5.90
CA VAL A 80 -9.44 -5.11 -4.62
C VAL A 80 -10.28 -3.90 -4.20
N GLY A 81 -9.87 -2.70 -4.60
CA GLY A 81 -10.47 -1.43 -4.22
C GLY A 81 -11.95 -1.31 -4.59
N PRO A 82 -12.36 -1.59 -5.85
CA PRO A 82 -13.77 -1.56 -6.24
C PRO A 82 -14.62 -2.51 -5.40
N GLY A 83 -14.11 -3.71 -5.09
CA GLY A 83 -14.81 -4.68 -4.24
C GLY A 83 -15.02 -4.18 -2.82
N LEU A 84 -14.02 -3.52 -2.21
CA LEU A 84 -14.17 -2.92 -0.88
C LEU A 84 -15.13 -1.73 -0.85
N ILE A 85 -15.09 -0.88 -1.88
CA ILE A 85 -15.99 0.27 -1.99
C ILE A 85 -17.43 -0.19 -2.22
N ALA A 86 -17.64 -1.22 -3.05
CA ALA A 86 -18.95 -1.85 -3.25
C ALA A 86 -19.52 -2.46 -1.96
N ASN A 87 -18.64 -2.91 -1.05
CA ASN A 87 -18.99 -3.40 0.28
C ASN A 87 -19.29 -2.28 1.30
N GLY A 88 -19.22 -1.00 0.91
CA GLY A 88 -19.57 0.14 1.75
C GLY A 88 -18.38 0.98 2.24
N ALA A 89 -17.14 0.59 1.92
CA ALA A 89 -15.97 1.32 2.39
C ALA A 89 -15.86 2.71 1.74
N ASP A 90 -15.65 3.73 2.57
CA ASP A 90 -15.37 5.09 2.12
C ASP A 90 -14.03 5.13 1.35
N PRO A 91 -13.99 5.62 0.09
CA PRO A 91 -12.78 5.61 -0.72
C PRO A 91 -11.61 6.41 -0.13
N LEU A 92 -11.91 7.51 0.59
CA LEU A 92 -10.90 8.36 1.20
C LEU A 92 -10.28 7.66 2.42
N TRP A 93 -11.11 7.09 3.29
CA TRP A 93 -10.68 6.30 4.42
C TRP A 93 -9.86 5.08 3.97
N LEU A 94 -10.33 4.36 2.95
CA LEU A 94 -9.61 3.24 2.35
C LEU A 94 -8.23 3.68 1.81
N GLY A 95 -8.18 4.79 1.06
CA GLY A 95 -6.94 5.33 0.51
C GLY A 95 -5.93 5.71 1.59
N ILE A 96 -6.38 6.33 2.69
CA ILE A 96 -5.52 6.71 3.81
C ILE A 96 -5.00 5.47 4.53
N LEU A 97 -5.84 4.48 4.80
CA LEU A 97 -5.41 3.22 5.43
C LEU A 97 -4.39 2.46 4.59
N ILE A 98 -4.64 2.31 3.28
CA ILE A 98 -3.69 1.66 2.36
C ILE A 98 -2.37 2.44 2.35
N SER A 99 -2.41 3.77 2.34
CA SER A 99 -1.21 4.62 2.33
C SER A 99 -0.37 4.45 3.60
N LEU A 100 -1.01 4.46 4.77
CA LEU A 100 -0.33 4.21 6.05
C LEU A 100 0.25 2.79 6.13
N ASN A 101 -0.50 1.82 5.62
CA ASN A 101 -0.09 0.42 5.59
C ASN A 101 1.15 0.20 4.69
N LEU A 102 1.15 0.77 3.49
CA LEU A 102 2.30 0.71 2.57
C LEU A 102 3.53 1.38 3.18
N GLN A 103 3.40 2.56 3.79
CA GLN A 103 4.51 3.22 4.49
C GLN A 103 5.08 2.33 5.60
N THR A 104 4.22 1.66 6.36
CA THR A 104 4.62 0.77 7.46
C THR A 104 5.35 -0.46 6.94
N SER A 105 4.86 -1.07 5.84
CA SER A 105 5.53 -2.20 5.18
C SER A 105 6.95 -1.84 4.72
N PHE A 106 7.12 -0.65 4.13
CA PHE A 106 8.42 -0.13 3.68
C PHE A 106 9.44 0.15 4.82
N LEU A 107 8.94 0.34 6.05
CA LEU A 107 9.76 0.54 7.24
C LEU A 107 10.02 -0.76 8.01
N THR A 108 9.25 -1.83 7.77
CA THR A 108 9.31 -3.05 8.57
C THR A 108 10.39 -4.02 8.07
N PRO A 109 11.31 -4.51 8.93
CA PRO A 109 12.22 -5.60 8.57
C PRO A 109 11.39 -6.86 8.28
N PRO A 110 11.44 -7.42 7.05
CA PRO A 110 12.62 -8.07 6.45
C PRO A 110 13.10 -7.47 5.12
N PHE A 111 12.31 -6.61 4.49
CA PHE A 111 12.58 -6.00 3.18
C PHE A 111 12.36 -4.47 3.16
N GLY A 112 12.46 -3.79 4.31
CA GLY A 112 12.27 -2.35 4.38
C GLY A 112 13.27 -1.58 3.50
N PHE A 113 12.85 -1.22 2.28
CA PHE A 113 13.69 -0.54 1.28
C PHE A 113 14.34 0.70 1.85
N SER A 114 13.61 1.47 2.67
CA SER A 114 14.13 2.65 3.37
C SER A 114 15.29 2.31 4.31
N LEU A 115 15.27 1.16 4.97
CA LEU A 115 16.37 0.70 5.84
C LEU A 115 17.60 0.29 5.04
N PHE A 116 17.41 -0.33 3.87
CA PHE A 116 18.51 -0.68 2.97
C PHE A 116 19.13 0.55 2.30
N PHE A 117 18.32 1.53 1.90
CA PHE A 117 18.82 2.81 1.42
C PHE A 117 19.64 3.52 2.50
N LEU A 118 19.13 3.59 3.73
CA LEU A 118 19.87 4.12 4.87
C LEU A 118 21.16 3.35 5.12
N ARG A 119 21.14 2.01 5.03
CA ARG A 119 22.36 1.21 5.17
C ARG A 119 23.38 1.52 4.07
N GLY A 120 22.94 1.81 2.84
CA GLY A 120 23.80 2.16 1.71
C GLY A 120 24.59 3.46 1.89
N VAL A 121 24.03 4.42 2.65
CA VAL A 121 24.69 5.70 2.98
C VAL A 121 25.28 5.74 4.38
N ALA A 122 24.95 4.78 5.24
CA ALA A 122 25.40 4.75 6.63
C ALA A 122 26.90 4.42 6.76
N PRO A 123 27.64 5.13 7.63
CA PRO A 123 29.04 4.82 7.97
C PRO A 123 29.21 3.38 8.46
N LYS A 124 30.42 2.80 8.30
CA LYS A 124 30.69 1.39 8.65
C LYS A 124 30.52 1.10 10.15
N GLU A 125 30.61 2.13 10.98
CA GLU A 125 30.42 2.12 12.43
C GLU A 125 28.96 1.83 12.80
N VAL A 126 28.00 2.18 11.93
CA VAL A 126 26.58 1.92 12.14
C VAL A 126 26.24 0.51 11.64
N ARG A 127 26.09 -0.41 12.58
CA ARG A 127 25.65 -1.79 12.29
C ARG A 127 24.18 -1.80 11.84
N THR A 128 23.81 -2.72 10.96
CA THR A 128 22.42 -2.94 10.52
C THR A 128 21.46 -3.13 11.70
N ALA A 129 21.91 -3.77 12.78
CA ALA A 129 21.14 -3.92 14.01
C ALA A 129 20.76 -2.58 14.67
N ASN A 130 21.62 -1.56 14.57
CA ASN A 130 21.32 -0.22 15.09
C ASN A 130 20.21 0.46 14.28
N ILE A 131 20.24 0.29 12.95
CA ILE A 131 19.22 0.81 12.03
C ILE A 131 17.88 0.14 12.32
N TYR A 132 17.86 -1.19 12.46
CA TYR A 132 16.64 -1.95 12.75
C TYR A 132 16.08 -1.59 14.12
N ARG A 133 16.93 -1.44 15.14
CA ARG A 133 16.46 -1.03 16.47
C ARG A 133 15.94 0.40 16.49
N GLY A 134 16.50 1.28 15.65
CA GLY A 134 16.08 2.67 15.52
C GLY A 134 14.71 2.84 14.85
N VAL A 135 14.30 1.92 13.96
CA VAL A 135 13.00 2.02 13.27
C VAL A 135 11.83 1.43 14.07
N ILE A 136 12.09 0.53 15.02
CA ILE A 136 11.03 -0.11 15.83
C ILE A 136 10.06 0.91 16.48
N PRO A 137 10.52 2.00 17.12
CA PRO A 137 9.62 3.01 17.66
C PRO A 137 8.71 3.66 16.59
N PHE A 138 9.23 3.88 15.39
CA PHE A 138 8.46 4.46 14.28
C PHE A 138 7.41 3.48 13.77
N ILE A 139 7.75 2.19 13.60
CA ILE A 139 6.79 1.16 13.23
C ILE A 139 5.66 1.10 14.26
N PHE A 140 5.97 1.19 15.55
CA PHE A 140 4.98 1.16 16.61
C PHE A 140 3.99 2.34 16.52
N ILE A 141 4.50 3.56 16.31
CA ILE A 141 3.67 4.75 16.08
C ILE A 141 2.78 4.57 14.84
N GLN A 142 3.32 3.97 13.78
CA GLN A 142 2.60 3.74 12.53
C GLN A 142 1.48 2.71 12.67
N VAL A 143 1.74 1.61 13.38
CA VAL A 143 0.72 0.61 13.71
C VAL A 143 -0.38 1.24 14.58
N ILE A 144 -0.03 2.08 15.55
CA ILE A 144 -1.01 2.84 16.34
C ILE A 144 -1.84 3.76 15.44
N ALA A 145 -1.20 4.49 14.52
CA ALA A 145 -1.91 5.37 13.59
C ALA A 145 -2.88 4.60 12.71
N ILE A 146 -2.46 3.46 12.14
CA ILE A 146 -3.34 2.56 11.37
C ILE A 146 -4.52 2.11 12.23
N PHE A 147 -4.26 1.65 13.46
CA PHE A 147 -5.30 1.17 14.36
C PHE A 147 -6.32 2.27 14.73
N LEU A 148 -5.83 3.48 15.02
CA LEU A 148 -6.69 4.64 15.30
C LEU A 148 -7.55 5.02 14.11
N VAL A 149 -6.97 5.09 12.91
CA VAL A 149 -7.73 5.41 11.69
C VAL A 149 -8.71 4.30 11.34
N PHE A 150 -8.35 3.04 11.59
CA PHE A 150 -9.22 1.88 11.35
C PHE A 150 -10.47 1.89 12.24
N ILE A 151 -10.32 2.25 13.52
CA ILE A 151 -11.46 2.33 14.46
C ILE A 151 -12.22 3.65 14.32
N PHE A 152 -11.52 4.75 14.04
CA PHE A 152 -12.08 6.10 13.96
C PHE A 152 -11.85 6.70 12.56
N PRO A 153 -12.68 6.33 11.56
CA PRO A 153 -12.58 6.88 10.20
C PRO A 153 -12.68 8.41 10.15
N SER A 154 -13.32 9.01 11.15
CA SER A 154 -13.43 10.47 11.33
C SER A 154 -12.08 11.16 11.40
N ILE A 155 -11.04 10.53 11.94
CA ILE A 155 -9.69 11.12 12.01
C ILE A 155 -9.16 11.41 10.60
N ALA A 156 -9.41 10.49 9.67
CA ALA A 156 -9.00 10.59 8.28
C ALA A 156 -9.90 11.51 7.44
N THR A 157 -11.19 11.55 7.77
CA THR A 157 -12.22 12.18 6.91
C THR A 157 -12.70 13.54 7.40
N TRP A 158 -12.43 13.93 8.65
CA TRP A 158 -12.93 15.17 9.26
C TRP A 158 -12.41 16.44 8.57
N LEU A 159 -11.10 16.53 8.34
CA LEU A 159 -10.52 17.71 7.71
C LEU A 159 -11.01 17.89 6.26
N PRO A 160 -11.00 16.85 5.40
CA PRO A 160 -11.59 16.95 4.05
C PRO A 160 -13.09 17.30 4.05
N ARG A 161 -13.85 16.86 5.05
CA ARG A 161 -15.29 17.19 5.17
C ARG A 161 -15.56 18.62 5.63
N LEU A 162 -14.59 19.28 6.27
CA LEU A 162 -14.70 20.68 6.69
C LEU A 162 -14.39 21.67 5.57
N ILE A 163 -13.58 21.27 4.59
CA ILE A 163 -13.12 22.13 3.50
C ILE A 163 -13.88 21.93 2.18
N ASN A 164 -14.66 20.85 2.07
CA ASN A 164 -15.62 20.59 0.99
C ASN A 164 -17.05 20.92 1.45
#